data_AF-A0ABD5S640-F1
#
_entry.id   AF-A0ABD5S640-F1
#
_cell.length_a   1.000
_cell.length_b   1.000
_cell.length_c   1.000
_cell.angle_alpha   90.00
_cell.angle_beta   90.00
_cell.angle_gamma   90.00
#
_symmetry.space_group_name_H-M   'P 1'
#
loop_
_entity.id
_entity.type
_entity.pdbx_description
1 polymer ?
#
loop_
_entity_poly.entity_id
_entity_poly.type
_entity_poly.pdbx_seq_one_letter_code
_entity_poly.pdbx_strand_id
1 'polypeptide(L)' 'SEATGSTAAGESQEFTGTVVQAGSPVVLDNGTETRSVDTDEDLRLGEQVTVRGPLRDGRIDAEEVF' A
#
# COMPACT_ATOMS: atom_id res chain seq x y z
N SER A 1 26.09 -20.93 -10.09
CA SER A 1 24.67 -20.71 -9.85
C SER A 1 24.56 -19.59 -8.83
N GLU A 2 24.13 -18.42 -9.27
CA GLU A 2 23.94 -17.28 -8.36
C GLU A 2 22.67 -17.54 -7.54
N ALA A 3 22.82 -17.57 -6.23
CA ALA A 3 21.71 -17.67 -5.30
C ALA A 3 21.11 -16.27 -5.16
N THR A 4 20.10 -15.94 -5.98
CA THR A 4 19.27 -14.76 -5.74
C THR A 4 18.28 -15.10 -4.63
N GLY A 5 18.52 -14.52 -3.46
CA GLY A 5 17.70 -14.68 -2.27
C GLY A 5 16.28 -14.21 -2.53
N SER A 6 15.38 -15.16 -2.74
CA SER A 6 13.94 -14.93 -2.57
C SER A 6 13.66 -15.07 -1.08
N THR A 7 13.93 -14.00 -0.33
CA THR A 7 13.23 -13.77 0.93
C THR A 7 11.76 -13.86 0.61
N ALA A 8 10.97 -14.56 1.41
CA ALA A 8 9.52 -14.67 1.27
C ALA A 8 8.83 -13.30 1.44
N ALA A 9 9.03 -12.40 0.49
CA ALA A 9 8.15 -11.29 0.21
C ALA A 9 6.82 -11.95 -0.15
N GLY A 10 5.79 -11.73 0.68
CA GLY A 10 4.44 -12.07 0.26
C GLY A 10 4.17 -11.41 -1.09
N GLU A 11 3.37 -12.06 -1.94
CA GLU A 11 3.06 -11.51 -3.26
C GLU A 11 2.61 -10.04 -3.12
N SER A 12 3.30 -9.12 -3.81
CA SER A 12 2.97 -7.70 -3.77
C SER A 12 1.57 -7.50 -4.34
N GLN A 13 0.75 -6.73 -3.62
CA GLN A 13 -0.60 -6.35 -4.01
C GLN A 13 -0.61 -4.88 -4.42
N GLU A 14 -1.43 -4.55 -5.41
CA GLU A 14 -1.67 -3.18 -5.86
C GLU A 14 -3.07 -2.74 -5.45
N PHE A 15 -3.21 -1.48 -5.04
CA PHE A 15 -4.50 -0.90 -4.68
C PHE A 15 -4.57 0.57 -5.12
N THR A 16 -5.56 0.89 -5.95
CA THR A 16 -5.89 2.27 -6.33
C THR A 16 -7.08 2.75 -5.52
N GLY A 17 -6.94 3.91 -4.87
CA GLY A 17 -8.04 4.49 -4.11
C GLY A 17 -7.82 5.95 -3.78
N THR A 18 -8.85 6.57 -3.21
CA THR A 18 -8.80 7.93 -2.67
C THR A 18 -8.40 7.88 -1.21
N VAL A 19 -7.49 8.74 -0.79
CA VAL A 19 -7.07 8.90 0.61
C VAL A 19 -8.25 9.46 1.41
N VAL A 20 -8.81 8.64 2.29
CA VAL A 20 -9.89 9.03 3.22
C VAL A 20 -9.38 9.27 4.64
N GLN A 21 -8.14 8.83 4.93
CA GLN A 21 -7.42 9.12 6.17
C GLN A 21 -5.92 9.22 5.88
N ALA A 22 -5.31 10.38 6.17
CA ALA A 22 -3.88 10.64 5.95
C ALA A 22 -3.00 10.45 7.21
N GLY A 23 -3.38 9.50 8.08
CA GLY A 23 -2.64 9.19 9.31
C GLY A 23 -1.67 8.03 9.12
N SER A 24 -1.18 7.45 10.22
CA SER A 24 -0.37 6.22 10.22
C SER A 24 -1.15 5.09 10.93
N PRO A 25 -1.83 4.19 10.20
CA PRO A 25 -1.78 3.99 8.74
C PRO A 25 -2.67 4.95 7.94
N VAL A 26 -2.34 5.09 6.65
CA VAL A 26 -3.18 5.74 5.65
C VAL A 26 -4.34 4.80 5.32
N VAL A 27 -5.53 5.36 5.04
CA VAL A 27 -6.66 4.56 4.55
C VAL A 27 -7.06 5.06 3.16
N LEU A 28 -7.06 4.14 2.20
CA LEU A 28 -7.54 4.34 0.84
C LEU A 28 -8.92 3.71 0.68
N ASP A 29 -9.78 4.37 -0.10
CA ASP A 29 -11.11 3.86 -0.49
C ASP A 29 -11.24 3.88 -2.01
N ASN A 30 -11.60 2.75 -2.61
CA ASN A 30 -11.85 2.63 -4.05
C ASN A 30 -13.35 2.71 -4.41
N GLY A 31 -14.21 2.96 -3.41
CA GLY A 31 -15.67 3.02 -3.54
C GLY A 31 -16.37 1.68 -3.32
N THR A 32 -15.62 0.58 -3.20
CA THR A 32 -16.16 -0.76 -2.90
C THR A 32 -15.50 -1.42 -1.70
N GLU A 33 -14.23 -1.13 -1.47
CA GLU A 33 -13.45 -1.60 -0.34
C GLU A 33 -12.52 -0.50 0.16
N THR A 34 -12.17 -0.60 1.45
CA THR A 34 -11.14 0.23 2.06
C THR A 34 -9.89 -0.60 2.30
N ARG A 35 -8.72 0.03 2.18
CA ARG A 35 -7.43 -0.61 2.43
C ARG A 35 -6.55 0.29 3.30
N SER A 36 -6.05 -0.28 4.39
CA SER A 36 -5.00 0.35 5.19
C SER A 36 -3.65 0.17 4.52
N VAL A 37 -2.85 1.24 4.53
CA VAL A 37 -1.54 1.31 3.88
C VAL A 37 -0.54 1.88 4.88
N ASP A 38 0.60 1.19 5.03
CA ASP A 38 1.79 1.75 5.66
C ASP A 38 2.66 2.37 4.56
N THR A 39 3.02 3.63 4.70
CA THR A 39 3.86 4.37 3.76
C THR A 39 4.49 5.56 4.46
N ASP A 40 5.71 5.92 4.08
CA ASP A 40 6.40 7.12 4.54
C ASP A 40 6.07 8.35 3.66
N GLU A 41 5.28 8.18 2.60
CA GLU A 41 4.88 9.27 1.70
C GLU A 41 3.82 10.19 2.33
N ASP A 42 4.00 11.51 2.15
CA ASP A 42 3.07 12.53 2.65
C ASP A 42 1.82 12.66 1.76
N LEU A 43 0.83 11.80 2.00
CA LEU A 43 -0.43 11.77 1.23
C LEU A 43 -1.49 12.74 1.78
N ARG A 44 -2.32 13.32 0.91
CA ARG A 44 -3.35 14.29 1.29
C ARG A 44 -4.75 13.70 1.23
N LEU A 45 -5.62 14.12 2.16
CA LEU A 45 -7.05 13.77 2.11
C LEU A 45 -7.67 14.16 0.76
N GLY A 46 -8.36 13.21 0.13
CA GLY A 46 -9.00 13.37 -1.18
C GLY A 46 -8.06 13.11 -2.37
N GLU A 47 -6.78 12.86 -2.15
CA GLU A 47 -5.83 12.49 -3.20
C GLU A 47 -6.10 11.05 -3.68
N GLN A 48 -6.15 10.84 -4.99
CA GLN A 48 -6.21 9.50 -5.57
C GLN A 48 -4.80 9.02 -5.85
N VAL A 49 -4.46 7.84 -5.35
CA VAL A 49 -3.13 7.23 -5.52
C VAL A 49 -3.27 5.76 -5.87
N THR A 50 -2.22 5.20 -6.46
CA THR A 50 -2.02 3.75 -6.54
C THR A 50 -0.83 3.36 -5.69
N VAL A 51 -1.02 2.40 -4.79
CA VAL A 51 0.06 1.87 -3.93
C VAL A 51 0.35 0.42 -4.29
N ARG A 52 1.61 0.02 -4.13
CA ARG A 52 2.04 -1.36 -4.37
C ARG A 52 3.01 -1.82 -3.29
N GLY A 53 2.80 -3.04 -2.80
CA GLY A 53 3.69 -3.68 -1.84
C GLY A 53 3.08 -4.92 -1.18
N PRO A 54 3.80 -5.64 -0.31
CA PRO A 54 3.32 -6.86 0.31
C PRO A 54 2.17 -6.61 1.30
N LEU A 55 1.20 -7.53 1.33
CA LEU A 55 0.15 -7.55 2.36
C LEU A 55 0.69 -8.17 3.65
N ARG A 56 0.73 -7.41 4.75
CA ARG A 56 1.18 -7.84 6.08
C ARG A 56 0.17 -7.38 7.11
N ASP A 57 -0.26 -8.25 8.02
CA ASP A 57 -1.18 -7.88 9.11
C ASP A 57 -2.44 -7.09 8.66
N GLY A 58 -2.98 -7.42 7.48
CA GLY A 58 -4.17 -6.78 6.91
C GLY A 58 -3.94 -5.40 6.26
N ARG A 59 -2.70 -4.92 6.17
CA ARG A 59 -2.33 -3.66 5.50
C ARG A 59 -1.33 -3.90 4.36
N ILE A 60 -1.34 -3.03 3.37
CA ILE A 60 -0.29 -3.00 2.35
C ILE A 60 0.88 -2.21 2.93
N ASP A 61 2.05 -2.82 3.03
CA ASP A 61 3.31 -2.11 3.31
C ASP A 61 3.83 -1.58 1.97
N ALA A 62 3.58 -0.30 1.67
CA ALA A 62 3.77 0.25 0.34
C ALA A 62 5.24 0.54 0.06
N GLU A 63 5.77 -0.14 -0.95
CA GLU A 63 7.12 0.04 -1.49
C GLU A 63 7.12 1.09 -2.62
N GLU A 64 5.98 1.27 -3.29
CA GLU A 64 5.78 2.20 -4.39
C GLU A 64 4.44 2.94 -4.25
N VAL A 65 4.43 4.25 -4.56
CA VAL A 65 3.24 5.11 -4.63
C VAL A 65 3.27 5.93 -5.92
N PHE A 66 2.15 5.97 -6.65
CA PHE A 66 1.97 6.63 -7.95
C PHE A 66 0.81 7.62 -7.96
#